data_AF-A0A2N0X6L5-F1
#
_entry.id   AF-A0A2N0X6L5-F1
#
_cell.length_a   1.000
_cell.length_b   1.000
_cell.length_c   1.000
_cell.angle_alpha   90.00
_cell.angle_beta   90.00
_cell.angle_gamma   90.00
#
_symmetry.space_group_name_H-M   'P 1'
#
loop_
_entity.id
_entity.type
_entity.pdbx_description
1 polymer ?
#
loop_
_entity_poly.entity_id
_entity_poly.type
_entity_poly.pdbx_seq_one_letter_code
_entity_poly.pdbx_strand_id
1 'polypeptide(L)' 'MAAMKPRTGGGPMEAVVENRKIVMRIPSDGGGRLVVEMSHEEAAELGELLSQAADAGH' A
#
# COMPACT_ATOMS: atom_id res chain seq x y z
N MET A 1 21.51 6.57 -24.97
CA MET A 1 20.87 5.47 -24.21
C MET A 1 20.09 6.09 -23.06
N ALA A 2 18.77 5.91 -23.01
CA ALA A 2 18.01 6.34 -21.84
C ALA A 2 18.17 5.26 -20.76
N ALA A 3 18.91 5.56 -19.70
CA ALA A 3 18.91 4.75 -18.49
C ALA A 3 17.55 4.94 -17.82
N MET A 4 16.57 4.10 -18.17
CA MET A 4 15.35 4.03 -17.36
C MET A 4 15.77 3.55 -15.98
N LYS A 5 15.52 4.37 -14.93
CA LYS A 5 15.71 3.93 -13.54
C LYS A 5 15.06 2.55 -13.36
N PRO A 6 15.67 1.62 -12.61
CA PRO A 6 15.00 0.37 -12.25
C PRO A 6 13.62 0.72 -11.71
N ARG A 7 12.56 0.22 -12.35
CA ARG A 7 11.19 0.45 -11.88
C ARG A 7 11.05 -0.34 -10.58
N THR A 8 11.30 0.31 -9.44
CA THR A 8 11.24 -0.28 -8.08
C THR A 8 9.80 -0.60 -7.62
N GLY A 9 8.87 -0.81 -8.55
CA GLY A 9 7.44 -0.94 -8.28
C GLY A 9 6.87 -2.36 -8.31
N GLY A 10 7.64 -3.39 -8.70
CA GLY A 10 7.09 -4.74 -8.96
C GLY A 10 6.93 -5.68 -7.75
N GLY A 11 7.08 -5.18 -6.51
CA GLY A 11 6.92 -6.01 -5.30
C GLY A 11 5.45 -6.17 -4.89
N PRO A 12 5.10 -7.13 -4.01
CA PRO A 12 3.74 -7.24 -3.46
C PRO A 12 3.39 -6.00 -2.63
N MET A 13 2.12 -5.79 -2.25
CA MET A 13 1.81 -4.79 -1.23
C MET A 13 2.49 -5.14 0.10
N GLU A 14 2.90 -4.13 0.86
CA GLU A 14 3.57 -4.29 2.16
C GLU A 14 2.93 -3.36 3.20
N ALA A 15 2.83 -3.81 4.45
CA ALA A 15 2.43 -2.98 5.59
C ALA A 15 3.30 -3.31 6.81
N VAL A 16 3.92 -2.30 7.43
CA VAL A 16 4.85 -2.45 8.56
C VAL A 16 4.64 -1.36 9.60
N VAL A 17 4.96 -1.64 10.86
CA VAL A 17 4.95 -0.62 11.93
C VAL A 17 6.30 0.09 11.96
N GLU A 18 6.30 1.39 11.68
CA GLU A 18 7.48 2.26 11.75
C GLU A 18 7.14 3.48 12.63
N ASN A 19 7.96 3.75 13.65
CA ASN A 19 7.79 4.92 14.54
C ASN A 19 6.37 5.08 15.15
N ARG A 20 5.72 3.95 15.51
CA ARG A 20 4.35 3.84 16.07
C ARG A 20 3.20 4.09 15.09
N LYS A 21 3.50 4.29 13.81
CA LYS A 21 2.51 4.34 12.73
C LYS A 21 2.61 3.08 11.87
N ILE A 22 1.54 2.76 11.17
CA ILE A 22 1.55 1.75 10.12
C ILE A 22 1.90 2.45 8.81
N VAL A 23 2.91 1.93 8.11
CA VAL A 23 3.35 2.39 6.80
C VAL A 23 2.99 1.32 5.78
N MET A 24 2.08 1.64 4.88
CA MET A 24 1.64 0.77 3.78
C MET A 24 2.27 1.22 2.46
N ARG A 25 2.79 0.27 1.67
CA ARG A 25 3.43 0.48 0.38
C ARG A 25 2.67 -0.27 -0.72
N ILE A 26 2.04 0.45 -1.63
CA ILE A 26 1.25 -0.10 -2.73
C ILE A 26 1.98 0.11 -4.07
N PRO A 27 2.23 -0.96 -4.86
CA PRO A 27 2.70 -0.84 -6.25
C PRO A 27 1.80 0.06 -7.09
N SER A 28 2.39 0.96 -7.89
CA SER A 28 1.64 1.78 -8.84
C SER A 28 1.94 1.38 -10.27
N ASP A 29 0.90 1.35 -11.12
CA ASP A 29 0.99 1.02 -12.56
C ASP A 29 1.88 2.02 -13.33
N GLY A 30 2.02 3.25 -12.84
CA GLY A 30 2.91 4.28 -13.39
C GLY A 30 4.38 4.11 -13.01
N GLY A 31 4.71 3.09 -12.22
CA GLY A 31 6.02 2.87 -11.62
C GLY A 31 6.16 3.55 -10.25
N GLY A 32 6.99 2.94 -9.40
CA GLY A 32 7.17 3.37 -8.01
C GLY A 32 6.13 2.76 -7.06
N ARG A 33 5.99 3.36 -5.88
CA ARG A 33 5.07 2.89 -4.83
C ARG A 33 4.36 4.08 -4.19
N LEU A 34 3.05 3.93 -4.00
CA LEU A 34 2.30 4.81 -3.11
C LEU A 34 2.62 4.41 -1.68
N VAL A 35 2.96 5.39 -0.85
CA VAL A 35 3.26 5.19 0.56
C VAL A 35 2.22 5.93 1.36
N VAL A 36 1.54 5.21 2.25
CA VAL A 36 0.51 5.76 3.14
C VAL A 36 0.94 5.50 4.57
N GLU A 37 0.94 6.55 5.39
CA GLU A 37 1.13 6.42 6.84
C GLU A 37 -0.21 6.61 7.54
N MET A 38 -0.48 5.77 8.53
CA MET A 38 -1.72 5.78 9.28
C MET A 38 -1.47 5.40 10.75
N SER A 39 -2.37 5.83 11.62
CA SER A 39 -2.50 5.31 12.97
C SER A 39 -3.00 3.86 12.96
N HIS A 40 -2.98 3.20 14.13
CA HIS A 40 -3.51 1.85 14.26
C HIS A 40 -5.04 1.80 14.07
N GLU A 41 -5.75 2.86 14.48
CA GLU A 41 -7.21 2.97 14.35
C GLU A 41 -7.62 3.12 12.89
N GLU A 42 -7.01 4.07 12.17
CA GLU A 42 -7.24 4.26 10.73
C GLU A 42 -6.92 3.01 9.90
N ALA A 43 -5.87 2.26 10.29
CA ALA A 43 -5.52 1.00 9.62
C ALA A 43 -6.57 -0.10 9.86
N ALA A 44 -7.13 -0.19 11.07
CA ALA A 44 -8.16 -1.16 11.39
C ALA A 44 -9.44 -0.86 10.61
N GLU A 45 -9.88 0.40 10.59
CA GLU A 45 -11.04 0.86 9.82
C GLU A 45 -10.87 0.56 8.32
N LEU A 46 -9.70 0.88 7.75
CA LEU A 46 -9.40 0.58 6.35
C LEU A 46 -9.47 -0.93 6.08
N GLY A 47 -8.93 -1.77 6.96
CA GLY A 47 -8.97 -3.22 6.83
C GLY A 47 -10.39 -3.79 6.81
N GLU A 48 -11.27 -3.26 7.65
CA GLU A 48 -12.69 -3.62 7.66
C GLU A 48 -13.40 -3.20 6.37
N LEU A 49 -13.21 -1.96 5.93
CA LEU A 49 -13.81 -1.45 4.69
C LEU A 49 -13.37 -2.25 3.46
N LEU A 50 -12.08 -2.58 3.37
CA LEU A 50 -11.54 -3.40 2.27
C LEU A 50 -12.09 -4.82 2.29
N SER A 51 -12.21 -5.44 3.48
CA SER A 51 -12.77 -6.79 3.63
C SER A 51 -14.24 -6.81 3.20
N GLN A 52 -15.04 -5.85 3.67
CA GLN A 52 -16.43 -5.69 3.28
C GLN A 52 -16.58 -5.49 1.77
N ALA A 53 -15.73 -4.65 1.16
CA ALA A 53 -15.75 -4.42 -0.28
C ALA A 53 -15.38 -5.67 -1.09
N ALA A 54 -14.41 -6.47 -0.60
CA ALA A 54 -14.02 -7.72 -1.25
C ALA A 54 -15.12 -8.79 -1.18
N ASP A 55 -15.81 -8.89 -0.04
CA ASP A 55 -16.92 -9.83 0.17
C ASP A 55 -18.19 -9.41 -0.58
N ALA A 56 -18.37 -8.11 -0.86
CA ALA A 56 -19.52 -7.56 -1.56
C ALA A 56 -19.59 -7.91 -3.06
N GLY A 57 -18.65 -8.72 -3.58
CA GLY A 57 -18.76 -9.46 -4.85
C GLY A 57 -19.28 -8.65 -6.03
N HIS A 58 -18.39 -7.97 -6.74
CA HIS A 58 -18.64 -7.50 -8.11
C HIS A 58 -18.07 -8.49 -9.10
#